data_AF-A0A535ACC2-F1
#
_entry.id   AF-A0A535ACC2-F1
#
_cell.length_a   1.000
_cell.length_b   1.000
_cell.length_c   1.000
_cell.angle_alpha   90.00
_cell.angle_beta   90.00
_cell.angle_gamma   90.00
#
_symmetry.space_group_name_H-M   'P 1'
#
loop_
_entity.id
_entity.type
_entity.pdbx_description
1 polymer ?
#
loop_
_entity_poly.entity_id
_entity_poly.type
_entity_poly.pdbx_seq_one_letter_code
_entity_poly.pdbx_strand_id
1 'polypeptide(L)'
;MSTLPNVRIGHAEAVVRAPARPAEVTNACALCSNGRTRTMFEVDGSVIVKCDDCGLVRQATRPSATAALYDSDYYATENPKGGYANYFLDSDVNRRTFRDRIRAIESRYGRKGRLLDVGCALGDFLIEAKDAGWDVAGVEISH
;
A
#
# COMPACT_ATOMS: atom_id res chain seq x y z
N MET A 1 21.78 -6.42 25.33
CA MET A 1 21.88 -6.13 23.88
C MET A 1 20.63 -6.69 23.22
N SER A 2 20.01 -5.87 22.37
CA SER A 2 18.65 -5.91 21.83
C SER A 2 18.19 -7.26 21.23
N THR A 3 17.03 -7.75 21.66
CA THR A 3 16.17 -8.69 20.91
C THR A 3 14.96 -7.91 20.41
N LEU A 4 14.82 -7.75 19.09
CA LEU A 4 13.68 -7.08 18.47
C LEU A 4 12.43 -7.97 18.64
N PRO A 5 11.37 -7.52 19.35
CA PRO A 5 10.24 -8.37 19.73
C PRO A 5 9.25 -8.73 18.61
N ASN A 6 9.51 -8.32 17.37
CA ASN A 6 8.48 -8.33 16.31
C ASN A 6 8.78 -9.26 15.12
N VAL A 7 9.78 -10.14 15.19
CA VAL A 7 9.99 -11.15 14.14
C VAL A 7 9.42 -12.49 14.62
N ARG A 8 8.18 -12.80 14.21
CA ARG A 8 7.66 -14.17 14.31
C ARG A 8 8.14 -14.97 13.10
N ILE A 9 8.98 -15.98 13.33
CA ILE A 9 9.32 -16.98 12.33
C ILE A 9 8.16 -17.98 12.30
N GLY A 10 7.19 -17.74 11.42
CA GLY A 10 6.13 -18.72 11.13
C GLY A 10 6.63 -19.71 10.07
N HIS A 11 6.40 -20.99 10.30
CA HIS A 11 6.51 -21.98 9.23
C HIS A 11 5.34 -21.77 8.26
N ALA A 12 5.64 -21.49 6.99
CA ALA A 12 4.62 -21.40 5.95
C ALA A 12 4.10 -22.82 5.64
N GLU A 13 3.00 -23.22 6.29
CA GLU A 13 2.40 -24.55 6.13
C GLU A 13 1.69 -24.77 4.77
N ALA A 14 1.65 -23.77 3.90
CA ALA A 14 1.41 -23.98 2.49
C ALA A 14 2.07 -22.84 1.70
N VAL A 15 2.90 -23.19 0.72
CA VAL A 15 3.24 -22.23 -0.35
C VAL A 15 1.94 -21.99 -1.12
N VAL A 16 1.22 -20.94 -0.74
CA VAL A 16 0.12 -20.42 -1.56
C VAL A 16 0.76 -20.07 -2.90
N ARG A 17 0.53 -20.92 -3.91
CA ARG A 17 0.96 -20.61 -5.26
C ARG A 17 0.27 -19.30 -5.62
N ALA A 18 1.08 -18.27 -5.89
CA ALA A 18 0.55 -17.06 -6.49
C ALA A 18 -0.29 -17.47 -7.71
N PRO A 19 -1.50 -16.91 -7.90
CA PRO A 19 -2.27 -17.18 -9.10
C PRO A 19 -1.40 -16.94 -10.33
N ALA A 20 -1.70 -17.65 -11.42
CA ALA A 20 -0.99 -17.46 -12.69
C ALA A 20 -0.91 -15.97 -12.99
N ARG A 21 0.31 -15.44 -13.14
CA ARG A 21 0.47 -13.99 -13.27
C ARG A 21 -0.25 -13.53 -14.55
N PRO A 22 -1.12 -12.50 -14.46
CA PRO A 22 -1.72 -11.93 -15.65
C PRO A 22 -0.63 -11.46 -16.60
N ALA A 23 -0.93 -11.38 -17.89
CA ALA A 23 0.03 -10.90 -18.89
C ALA A 23 0.68 -9.59 -18.42
N GLU A 24 2.02 -9.54 -18.43
CA GLU A 24 2.78 -8.43 -17.85
C GLU A 24 3.35 -7.52 -18.93
N VAL A 25 3.49 -6.23 -18.61
CA VAL A 25 4.15 -5.24 -19.45
C VAL A 25 5.34 -4.63 -18.72
N THR A 26 6.41 -4.32 -19.44
CA THR A 26 7.58 -3.63 -18.88
C THR A 26 7.19 -2.25 -18.38
N ASN A 27 7.61 -1.92 -17.16
CA ASN A 27 7.40 -0.61 -16.59
C ASN A 27 8.54 0.33 -17.00
N ALA A 28 8.18 1.50 -17.53
CA ALA A 28 9.04 2.68 -17.49
C ALA A 28 9.22 3.17 -16.03
N CYS A 29 10.23 3.99 -15.78
CA CYS A 29 10.42 4.54 -14.43
C CYS A 29 9.30 5.54 -14.11
N ALA A 30 8.49 5.27 -13.09
CA ALA A 30 7.36 6.15 -12.73
C ALA A 30 7.77 7.56 -12.28
N LEU A 31 9.03 7.77 -11.90
CA LEU A 31 9.53 9.06 -11.42
C LEU A 31 10.19 9.90 -12.52
N CYS A 32 11.10 9.31 -13.31
CA CYS A 32 11.86 10.05 -14.34
C CYS A 32 11.61 9.58 -15.77
N SER A 33 10.71 8.61 -15.96
CA SER A 33 10.33 7.97 -17.23
C SER A 33 11.44 7.19 -17.94
N ASN A 34 12.56 7.84 -18.25
CA ASN A 34 13.59 7.35 -19.16
C ASN A 34 14.84 6.81 -18.44
N GLY A 35 14.77 6.68 -17.11
CA GLY A 35 15.94 6.30 -16.34
C GLY A 35 16.36 4.86 -16.61
N ARG A 36 17.67 4.63 -16.77
CA ARG A 36 18.24 3.28 -16.92
C ARG A 36 17.99 2.48 -15.65
N THR A 37 17.74 1.18 -15.80
CA THR A 37 17.46 0.30 -14.67
C THR A 37 18.38 -0.89 -14.63
N ARG A 38 18.77 -1.26 -13.41
CA ARG A 38 19.48 -2.51 -13.13
C ARG A 38 18.64 -3.42 -12.24
N THR A 39 18.76 -4.72 -12.45
CA THR A 39 18.13 -5.73 -11.58
C THR A 39 18.77 -5.73 -10.21
N MET A 40 17.94 -5.79 -9.16
CA MET A 40 18.36 -5.89 -7.76
C MET A 40 18.24 -7.33 -7.26
N PHE A 41 17.04 -7.90 -7.32
CA PHE A 41 16.72 -9.25 -6.86
C PHE A 41 15.36 -9.71 -7.40
N GLU A 42 15.02 -10.99 -7.19
CA GLU A 42 13.75 -11.59 -7.60
C GLU A 42 13.02 -12.13 -6.35
N VAL A 43 11.72 -11.88 -6.25
CA VAL A 43 10.85 -12.38 -5.17
C VAL A 43 9.59 -12.95 -5.78
N ASP A 44 9.31 -14.23 -5.52
CA ASP A 44 8.14 -14.95 -6.05
C ASP A 44 7.95 -14.73 -7.56
N GLY A 45 9.08 -14.75 -8.27
CA GLY A 45 9.27 -14.48 -9.70
C GLY A 45 8.90 -13.07 -10.20
N SER A 46 8.72 -12.11 -9.30
CA SER A 46 8.70 -10.69 -9.60
C SER A 46 10.11 -10.12 -9.57
N VAL A 47 10.57 -9.55 -10.67
CA VAL A 47 11.90 -8.93 -10.75
C VAL A 47 11.85 -7.52 -10.18
N ILE A 48 12.67 -7.24 -9.16
CA ILE A 48 12.82 -5.91 -8.58
C ILE A 48 14.03 -5.22 -9.22
N VAL A 49 13.80 -4.01 -9.72
CA VAL A 49 14.81 -3.18 -10.39
C VAL A 49 14.98 -1.85 -9.66
N LYS A 50 16.18 -1.27 -9.77
CA LYS A 50 16.47 0.09 -9.34
C LYS A 50 16.79 0.95 -10.55
N CYS A 51 16.23 2.17 -10.58
CA CYS A 51 16.63 3.19 -11.53
C CYS A 51 17.98 3.80 -11.12
N ASP A 52 18.94 3.83 -12.04
CA ASP A 52 20.28 4.37 -11.81
C ASP A 52 20.30 5.90 -11.82
N ASP A 53 19.35 6.53 -12.52
CA ASP A 53 19.35 7.98 -12.69
C ASP A 53 18.57 8.70 -11.57
N CYS A 54 17.46 8.13 -11.05
CA CYS A 54 16.67 8.73 -9.96
C CYS A 54 16.61 7.91 -8.67
N GLY A 55 17.12 6.68 -8.67
CA GLY A 55 17.15 5.83 -7.49
C GLY A 55 15.86 5.07 -7.14
N LEU A 56 14.74 5.31 -7.84
CA LEU A 56 13.47 4.61 -7.59
C LEU A 56 13.63 3.09 -7.70
N VAL A 57 13.20 2.36 -6.67
CA VAL A 57 13.11 0.89 -6.65
C VAL A 57 11.67 0.48 -6.94
N ARG A 58 11.48 -0.46 -7.86
CA ARG A 58 10.15 -0.88 -8.34
C ARG A 58 10.19 -2.29 -8.93
N GLN A 59 9.03 -2.86 -9.20
CA GLN A 59 8.93 -4.04 -10.06
C GLN A 59 9.31 -3.68 -11.51
N ALA A 60 10.00 -4.59 -12.18
CA ALA A 60 10.41 -4.46 -13.59
C ALA A 60 9.19 -4.40 -14.52
N THR A 61 8.16 -5.15 -14.17
CA THR A 61 6.91 -5.31 -14.92
C THR A 61 5.70 -4.98 -14.04
N ARG A 62 4.56 -4.76 -14.68
CA ARG A 62 3.24 -4.72 -14.02
C ARG A 62 2.24 -5.56 -14.80
N PRO A 63 1.17 -6.03 -14.17
CA PRO A 63 0.01 -6.57 -14.88
C PRO A 63 -0.53 -5.60 -15.93
N SER A 64 -0.78 -6.12 -17.13
CA SER A 64 -1.41 -5.37 -18.23
C SER A 64 -2.87 -5.00 -17.93
N ALA A 65 -3.56 -5.83 -17.16
CA ALA A 65 -4.89 -5.57 -16.62
C ALA A 65 -4.79 -5.31 -15.11
N THR A 66 -4.73 -4.04 -14.72
CA THR A 66 -4.61 -3.65 -13.30
C THR A 66 -5.93 -3.82 -12.53
N ALA A 67 -7.07 -3.77 -13.21
CA ALA A 67 -8.39 -3.98 -12.58
C ALA A 67 -8.52 -5.39 -11.96
N ALA A 68 -7.90 -6.40 -12.56
CA ALA A 68 -7.88 -7.77 -12.04
C ALA A 68 -7.11 -7.91 -10.70
N LEU A 69 -6.34 -6.89 -10.28
CA LEU A 69 -5.67 -6.88 -8.97
C LEU A 69 -6.55 -6.31 -7.86
N TYR A 70 -7.65 -5.64 -8.20
CA TYR A 70 -8.55 -4.94 -7.27
C TYR A 70 -9.99 -5.44 -7.41
N ASP A 71 -10.17 -6.70 -7.82
CA ASP A 71 -11.47 -7.36 -7.90
C ASP A 71 -12.04 -7.64 -6.49
N SER A 72 -13.29 -8.12 -6.39
CA SER A 72 -14.01 -8.35 -5.12
C SER A 72 -13.24 -9.19 -4.10
N ASP A 73 -12.31 -10.03 -4.58
CA ASP A 73 -11.48 -10.90 -3.74
C ASP A 73 -10.26 -10.20 -3.12
N TYR A 74 -10.01 -8.91 -3.43
CA TYR A 74 -8.92 -8.11 -2.87
C TYR A 74 -9.00 -8.02 -1.35
N TYR A 75 -10.23 -7.97 -0.81
CA TYR A 75 -10.49 -8.02 0.63
C TYR A 75 -10.93 -9.41 1.13
N ALA A 76 -11.32 -10.33 0.24
CA ALA A 76 -11.95 -11.61 0.60
C ALA A 76 -10.98 -12.79 0.76
N THR A 77 -9.72 -12.57 1.16
CA THR A 77 -8.80 -13.68 1.44
C THR A 77 -8.90 -14.12 2.90
N GLU A 78 -9.25 -15.41 3.13
CA GLU A 78 -9.16 -16.11 4.44
C GLU A 78 -7.72 -16.19 5.00
N ASN A 79 -6.74 -15.69 4.27
CA ASN A 79 -5.38 -15.44 4.74
C ASN A 79 -4.97 -14.04 4.27
N PRO A 80 -5.25 -12.99 5.06
CA PRO A 80 -4.99 -11.65 4.60
C PRO A 80 -3.47 -11.49 4.57
N LYS A 81 -2.93 -11.33 3.37
CA LYS A 81 -1.49 -11.12 3.14
C LYS A 81 -1.03 -9.89 3.92
N GLY A 82 -0.58 -10.08 5.16
CA GLY A 82 0.31 -9.25 5.98
C GLY A 82 0.00 -7.76 6.23
N GLY A 83 -0.84 -7.11 5.43
CA GLY A 83 -1.19 -5.70 5.53
C GLY A 83 -2.70 -5.45 5.64
N TYR A 84 -3.54 -6.34 5.08
CA TYR A 84 -5.01 -6.19 5.13
C TYR A 84 -5.69 -6.93 6.30
N ALA A 85 -5.04 -7.94 6.91
CA ALA A 85 -5.53 -8.61 8.12
C ALA A 85 -5.70 -7.61 9.26
N ASN A 86 -4.75 -6.67 9.30
CA ASN A 86 -4.64 -5.66 10.33
C ASN A 86 -5.62 -4.49 10.12
N TYR A 87 -6.29 -4.34 8.97
CA TYR A 87 -7.30 -3.27 8.88
C TYR A 87 -8.46 -3.52 9.84
N PHE A 88 -8.90 -4.77 9.97
CA PHE A 88 -9.98 -5.14 10.88
C PHE A 88 -9.53 -5.31 12.34
N LEU A 89 -8.29 -5.75 12.57
CA LEU A 89 -7.78 -6.06 13.91
C LEU A 89 -6.99 -4.92 14.58
N ASP A 90 -6.54 -3.92 13.82
CA ASP A 90 -5.65 -2.83 14.29
C ASP A 90 -6.32 -1.45 14.18
N SER A 91 -7.64 -1.37 14.04
CA SER A 91 -8.38 -0.10 13.91
C SER A 91 -7.99 0.89 15.03
N ASP A 92 -7.86 0.45 16.27
CA ASP A 92 -7.43 1.30 17.40
C ASP A 92 -5.97 1.78 17.33
N VAL A 93 -5.06 0.99 16.74
CA VAL A 93 -3.66 1.39 16.52
C VAL A 93 -3.58 2.39 15.36
N ASN A 94 -4.33 2.12 14.29
CA ASN A 94 -4.41 2.98 13.11
C ASN A 94 -5.03 4.35 13.43
N ARG A 95 -6.03 4.42 14.33
CA ARG A 95 -6.66 5.68 14.75
C ARG A 95 -5.69 6.69 15.34
N ARG A 96 -4.76 6.26 16.21
CA ARG A 96 -3.72 7.16 16.76
C ARG A 96 -2.82 7.71 15.65
N THR A 97 -2.36 6.85 14.76
CA THR A 97 -1.56 7.26 13.60
C THR A 97 -2.31 8.23 12.69
N PHE A 98 -3.60 8.01 12.44
CA PHE A 98 -4.42 8.91 11.64
C PHE A 98 -4.60 10.28 12.30
N ARG A 99 -4.89 10.33 13.60
CA ARG A 99 -4.97 11.59 14.35
C ARG A 99 -3.66 12.38 14.31
N ASP A 100 -2.52 11.71 14.47
CA ASP A 100 -1.23 12.37 14.43
C ASP A 100 -0.91 12.92 13.02
N ARG A 101 -1.29 12.20 11.96
CA ARG A 101 -1.21 12.70 10.58
C ARG A 101 -2.10 13.92 10.37
N ILE A 102 -3.34 13.91 10.85
CA ILE A 102 -4.27 15.04 10.76
C ILE A 102 -3.69 16.26 11.49
N ARG A 103 -3.18 16.07 12.72
CA ARG A 103 -2.52 17.16 13.49
C ARG A 103 -1.29 17.71 12.78
N ALA A 104 -0.50 16.86 12.11
CA ALA A 104 0.65 17.32 11.34
C ALA A 104 0.22 18.18 10.14
N ILE A 105 -0.86 17.81 9.45
CA ILE A 105 -1.47 18.61 8.38
C ILE A 105 -1.96 19.95 8.95
N GLU A 106 -2.72 19.93 10.04
CA GLU A 106 -3.22 21.14 10.71
C GLU A 106 -2.08 22.07 11.14
N SER A 107 -1.03 21.52 11.74
CA SER A 107 0.16 22.29 12.17
C SER A 107 0.88 22.92 10.99
N ARG A 108 0.93 22.22 9.85
CA ARG A 108 1.62 22.69 8.64
C ARG A 108 0.85 23.79 7.91
N TYR A 109 -0.48 23.74 7.91
CA TYR A 109 -1.33 24.64 7.13
C TYR A 109 -2.04 25.72 7.97
N GLY A 110 -2.13 25.56 9.29
CA GLY A 110 -2.77 26.50 10.22
C GLY A 110 -4.28 26.64 10.04
N ARG A 111 -4.91 25.81 9.20
CA ARG A 111 -6.34 25.83 8.90
C ARG A 111 -6.83 24.47 8.45
N LYS A 112 -8.14 24.25 8.59
CA LYS A 112 -8.88 23.11 8.03
C LYS A 112 -9.47 23.49 6.68
N GLY A 113 -9.89 22.49 5.91
CA GLY A 113 -10.52 22.69 4.61
C GLY A 113 -10.99 21.36 4.03
N ARG A 114 -10.83 21.23 2.71
CA ARG A 114 -11.16 20.00 2.00
C ARG A 114 -9.99 19.01 2.03
N LEU A 115 -10.27 17.75 2.34
CA LEU A 115 -9.34 16.63 2.37
C LEU A 115 -9.83 15.53 1.43
N LEU A 116 -8.95 15.08 0.54
CA LEU A 116 -9.18 13.92 -0.33
C LEU A 116 -8.24 12.79 0.09
N ASP A 117 -8.78 11.60 0.34
CA ASP A 117 -8.01 10.38 0.54
C ASP A 117 -8.15 9.46 -0.68
N VAL A 118 -7.02 9.08 -1.28
CA VAL A 118 -6.96 8.26 -2.51
C VAL A 118 -6.44 6.87 -2.14
N GLY A 119 -7.26 5.85 -2.39
CA GLY A 119 -7.06 4.51 -1.82
C GLY A 119 -7.54 4.48 -0.35
N CYS A 120 -8.74 5.01 -0.10
CA CYS A 120 -9.22 5.25 1.27
C CYS A 120 -9.64 3.97 2.01
N ALA A 121 -9.64 2.80 1.33
CA ALA A 121 -10.04 1.52 1.92
C ALA A 121 -11.37 1.64 2.69
N LEU A 122 -11.42 1.17 3.94
CA LEU A 122 -12.61 1.24 4.81
C LEU A 122 -12.97 2.67 5.27
N GLY A 123 -12.12 3.66 5.02
CA GLY A 123 -12.38 5.07 5.32
C GLY A 123 -11.99 5.52 6.73
N ASP A 124 -11.25 4.74 7.51
CA ASP A 124 -10.87 5.06 8.90
C ASP A 124 -10.15 6.42 9.03
N PHE A 125 -9.27 6.76 8.07
CA PHE A 125 -8.61 8.07 8.05
C PHE A 125 -9.60 9.22 7.81
N LEU A 126 -10.60 9.01 6.93
CA LEU A 126 -11.65 9.99 6.63
C LEU A 126 -12.58 10.20 7.83
N ILE A 127 -12.88 9.15 8.59
CA ILE A 127 -13.67 9.25 9.84
C ILE A 127 -12.94 10.16 10.83
N GLU A 128 -11.67 9.89 11.11
CA GLU A 128 -10.89 10.71 12.05
C GLU A 128 -10.72 12.17 11.55
N ALA A 129 -10.57 12.37 10.23
CA ALA A 129 -10.48 13.71 9.64
C ALA A 129 -11.80 14.48 9.74
N LYS A 130 -12.93 13.80 9.50
CA LYS A 130 -14.27 14.38 9.66
C LYS A 130 -14.55 14.76 11.11
N ASP A 131 -14.20 13.89 12.07
CA ASP A 131 -14.33 14.16 13.50
C ASP A 131 -13.46 15.36 13.94
N ALA A 132 -12.31 15.55 13.29
CA ALA A 132 -11.48 16.74 13.47
C ALA A 132 -12.03 18.00 12.77
N GLY A 133 -13.12 17.91 11.99
CA GLY A 133 -13.79 19.04 11.34
C GLY A 133 -13.27 19.36 9.94
N TRP A 134 -12.70 18.39 9.24
CA TRP A 134 -12.39 18.50 7.80
C TRP A 134 -13.62 18.20 6.94
N ASP A 135 -13.70 18.85 5.77
CA ASP A 135 -14.61 18.46 4.71
C ASP A 135 -13.95 17.36 3.88
N VAL A 136 -14.49 16.15 3.90
CA VAL A 136 -13.77 14.94 3.46
C VAL A 136 -14.37 14.31 2.21
N ALA A 137 -13.51 13.80 1.33
CA ALA A 137 -13.87 12.95 0.20
C ALA A 137 -12.89 11.77 0.10
N GLY A 138 -13.39 10.61 -0.34
CA GLY A 138 -12.61 9.39 -0.54
C GLY A 138 -12.78 8.84 -1.94
N VAL A 139 -11.72 8.24 -2.48
CA VAL A 139 -11.76 7.45 -3.72
C VAL A 139 -11.13 6.09 -3.44
N GLU A 140 -11.92 5.03 -3.62
CA GLU A 140 -11.47 3.64 -3.58
C GLU A 140 -12.04 2.92 -4.80
N ILE A 141 -11.19 2.17 -5.52
CA ILE A 141 -11.57 1.48 -6.76
C ILE A 141 -12.04 0.06 -6.52
N SER A 142 -11.71 -0.49 -5.36
CA SER A 142 -12.11 -1.82 -4.92
C SER A 142 -13.58 -1.76 -4.45
N HIS A 143 -14.42 -2.64 -4.97
CA HIS A 143 -15.87 -2.69 -4.71
C HIS A 143 -16.25 -3.70 -3.62
#